data_AF-A0A1Y5SNA7-F1
#
_entry.id   AF-A0A1Y5SNA7-F1
#
_cell.length_a   1.000
_cell.length_b   1.000
_cell.length_c   1.000
_cell.angle_alpha   90.00
_cell.angle_beta   90.00
_cell.angle_gamma   90.00
#
_symmetry.space_group_name_H-M   'P 1'
#
loop_
_entity.id
_entity.type
_entity.pdbx_description
1 polymer ?
#
loop_
_entity_poly.entity_id
_entity_poly.type
_entity_poly.pdbx_seq_one_letter_code
_entity_poly.pdbx_strand_id
1 'polypeptide(L)'
;MEVRGRDPGTECYRVTHDVDGRTVTALVPERLAADLRLFGSRPSHQMAYVWMAENKDKIEAAIAKLARGKGAPRPPFDQITLIEER
;
A
#
# COMPACT_ATOMS: atom_id res chain seq x y z
N MET A 1 -0.78 0.39 10.48
CA MET A 1 -1.20 -0.48 9.38
C MET A 1 -0.77 -1.91 9.66
N GLU A 2 -1.47 -2.90 9.14
CA GLU A 2 -1.10 -4.31 9.18
C GLU A 2 -1.13 -4.89 7.76
N VAL A 3 -0.11 -5.67 7.40
CA VAL A 3 0.00 -6.34 6.10
C VAL A 3 -0.60 -7.74 6.20
N ARG A 4 -1.73 -7.97 5.53
CA ARG A 4 -2.49 -9.24 5.54
C ARG A 4 -1.98 -10.27 4.52
N GLY A 5 -0.93 -9.94 3.78
CA GLY A 5 -0.29 -10.81 2.78
C GLY A 5 -0.49 -10.35 1.34
N ARG A 6 0.22 -10.99 0.42
CA ARG A 6 0.25 -10.67 -1.01
C ARG A 6 -0.81 -11.47 -1.76
N ASP A 7 -1.57 -10.80 -2.61
CA ASP A 7 -2.47 -11.41 -3.57
C ASP A 7 -1.71 -11.72 -4.88
N PRO A 8 -1.67 -12.98 -5.33
CA PRO A 8 -0.90 -13.36 -6.49
C PRO A 8 -1.48 -12.92 -7.83
N GLY A 9 -2.79 -12.72 -7.93
CA GLY A 9 -3.47 -12.34 -9.18
C GLY A 9 -3.36 -10.85 -9.49
N THR A 10 -3.27 -10.01 -8.46
CA THR A 10 -3.17 -8.54 -8.58
C THR A 10 -1.76 -8.00 -8.31
N GLU A 11 -0.86 -8.85 -7.84
CA GLU A 11 0.49 -8.47 -7.41
C GLU A 11 0.52 -7.36 -6.36
N CYS A 12 -0.51 -7.30 -5.53
CA CYS A 12 -0.67 -6.31 -4.48
C CYS A 12 -0.60 -6.95 -3.09
N TYR A 13 -0.15 -6.18 -2.11
CA TYR A 13 -0.31 -6.50 -0.70
C TYR A 13 -1.63 -5.95 -0.18
N ARG A 14 -2.39 -6.78 0.52
CA ARG A 14 -3.55 -6.32 1.29
C ARG A 14 -3.06 -5.70 2.59
N VAL A 15 -3.46 -4.46 2.83
CA VAL A 15 -3.10 -3.69 4.01
C VAL A 15 -4.37 -3.23 4.70
N THR A 16 -4.48 -3.50 6.00
CA THR A 16 -5.53 -2.93 6.84
C THR A 16 -5.01 -1.74 7.63
N HIS A 17 -5.80 -0.68 7.74
CA HIS A 17 -5.45 0.51 8.51
C HIS A 17 -6.71 1.16 9.09
N ASP A 18 -6.63 1.58 10.34
CA ASP A 18 -7.71 2.33 11.00
C ASP A 18 -7.64 3.81 10.62
N VAL A 19 -8.72 4.32 10.03
CA VAL A 19 -8.89 5.73 9.64
C VAL A 19 -10.18 6.23 10.27
N ASP A 20 -10.08 7.28 11.10
CA ASP A 20 -11.22 7.94 11.73
C ASP A 20 -12.19 6.97 12.45
N GLY A 21 -11.64 5.94 13.09
CA GLY A 21 -12.40 4.92 13.84
C GLY A 21 -12.99 3.78 13.00
N ARG A 22 -12.63 3.69 11.71
CA ARG A 22 -13.05 2.62 10.79
C ARG A 22 -11.85 1.84 10.28
N THR A 23 -11.97 0.53 10.20
CA THR A 23 -10.91 -0.31 9.64
C THR A 23 -11.12 -0.41 8.13
N VAL A 24 -10.17 0.09 7.36
CA VAL A 24 -10.22 0.03 5.89
C VAL A 24 -9.16 -0.91 5.34
N THR A 25 -9.44 -1.49 4.17
CA THR A 25 -8.50 -2.35 3.44
C THR A 25 -8.09 -1.70 2.12
N ALA A 26 -6.77 -1.63 1.91
CA ALA A 26 -6.17 -1.14 0.67
C ALA A 26 -5.26 -2.17 0.02
N LEU A 27 -5.08 -2.03 -1.29
CA LEU A 27 -4.11 -2.74 -2.10
C LEU A 27 -2.90 -1.86 -2.34
N VAL A 28 -1.73 -2.35 -1.92
CA VAL A 28 -0.43 -1.69 -2.14
C VAL A 28 0.34 -2.51 -3.20
N PRO A 29 0.56 -1.99 -4.42
CA PRO A 29 1.26 -2.73 -5.46
C PRO A 29 2.69 -3.11 -5.03
N GLU A 30 3.07 -4.38 -5.20
CA GLU A 30 4.41 -4.88 -4.87
C GLU A 30 5.51 -4.12 -5.61
N ARG A 31 5.23 -3.72 -6.87
CA ARG A 31 6.19 -2.98 -7.72
C ARG A 31 6.68 -1.66 -7.11
N LEU A 32 5.91 -1.04 -6.19
CA LEU A 32 6.35 0.18 -5.49
C LEU A 32 7.64 -0.04 -4.69
N ALA A 33 7.90 -1.28 -4.26
CA ALA A 33 9.14 -1.66 -3.58
C ALA A 33 10.32 -1.89 -4.54
N ALA A 34 10.06 -2.20 -5.82
CA ALA A 34 11.10 -2.38 -6.84
C ALA A 34 11.55 -1.06 -7.47
N ASP A 35 10.60 -0.16 -7.73
CA ASP A 35 10.83 1.10 -8.46
C ASP A 35 11.84 2.05 -7.78
N LEU A 36 12.20 1.79 -6.52
CA LEU A 36 13.17 2.58 -5.76
C LEU A 36 14.53 1.89 -5.50
N ARG A 37 14.66 0.60 -5.81
CA ARG A 37 15.89 -0.17 -5.46
C ARG A 37 16.42 -1.09 -6.56
N LEU A 38 15.61 -1.47 -7.55
CA LEU A 38 16.00 -2.46 -8.55
C LEU A 38 15.35 -2.12 -9.90
N PHE A 39 16.12 -1.58 -10.84
CA PHE A 39 15.66 -1.46 -12.22
C PHE A 39 15.51 -2.87 -12.83
N GLY A 40 14.27 -3.26 -13.14
CA GLY A 40 13.97 -4.42 -14.00
C GLY A 40 13.78 -5.77 -13.31
N SER A 41 13.81 -5.85 -11.98
CA SER A 41 13.53 -7.11 -11.26
C SER A 41 12.43 -6.96 -10.22
N ARG A 42 11.58 -7.99 -10.15
CA ARG A 42 10.52 -8.12 -9.15
C ARG A 42 11.15 -8.11 -7.75
N PRO A 43 10.66 -7.30 -6.80
CA PRO A 43 11.25 -7.25 -5.48
C PRO A 43 10.96 -8.57 -4.75
N SER A 44 11.90 -9.02 -3.93
CA SER A 44 11.64 -10.19 -3.09
C SER A 44 10.56 -9.84 -2.05
N HIS A 45 9.90 -10.87 -1.51
CA HIS A 45 8.88 -10.68 -0.49
C HIS A 45 9.43 -9.92 0.74
N GLN A 46 10.66 -10.24 1.14
CA GLN A 46 11.34 -9.54 2.23
C GLN A 46 11.58 -8.06 1.89
N MET A 47 12.01 -7.75 0.67
CA MET A 47 12.22 -6.37 0.23
C MET A 47 10.92 -5.57 0.25
N ALA A 48 9.80 -6.18 -0.15
CA ALA A 48 8.50 -5.53 -0.10
C ALA A 48 8.09 -5.20 1.35
N TYR A 49 8.27 -6.11 2.31
CA TYR A 49 8.01 -5.85 3.72
C TYR A 49 8.90 -4.74 4.31
N VAL A 50 10.21 -4.77 4.01
CA VAL A 50 11.15 -3.71 4.44
C VAL A 50 10.73 -2.36 3.87
N TRP A 51 10.42 -2.30 2.57
CA TRP A 51 10.00 -1.07 1.92
C TRP A 51 8.67 -0.53 2.49
N MET A 52 7.69 -1.40 2.75
CA MET A 52 6.43 -1.00 3.39
C MET A 52 6.65 -0.49 4.81
N ALA A 53 7.57 -1.09 5.57
CA ALA A 53 7.93 -0.60 6.90
C ALA A 53 8.59 0.79 6.85
N GLU A 54 9.53 1.00 5.91
CA GLU A 54 10.20 2.29 5.70
C GLU A 54 9.26 3.40 5.18
N ASN A 55 8.20 3.03 4.46
CA ASN A 55 7.24 3.98 3.89
C ASN A 55 5.88 3.96 4.60
N LYS A 56 5.80 3.35 5.79
CA LYS A 56 4.57 3.14 6.56
C LYS A 56 3.73 4.40 6.64
N ASP A 57 4.30 5.51 7.12
CA ASP A 57 3.56 6.76 7.33
C ASP A 57 3.01 7.34 6.02
N LYS A 58 3.74 7.17 4.91
CA LYS A 58 3.30 7.64 3.58
C LYS A 58 2.18 6.77 3.03
N ILE A 59 2.24 5.46 3.25
CA ILE A 59 1.19 4.52 2.87
C ILE A 59 -0.08 4.80 3.70
N GLU A 60 0.06 4.96 5.01
CA GLU A 60 -1.04 5.31 5.92
C GLU A 60 -1.70 6.63 5.51
N ALA A 61 -0.90 7.67 5.21
CA ALA A 61 -1.42 8.95 4.72
C ALA A 61 -2.14 8.83 3.37
N ALA A 62 -1.65 8.00 2.45
CA ALA A 62 -2.30 7.74 1.17
C ALA A 62 -3.65 7.03 1.35
N ILE A 63 -3.69 5.98 2.17
CA ILE A 63 -4.92 5.24 2.50
C ILE A 63 -5.93 6.17 3.18
N ALA A 64 -5.50 6.96 4.16
CA ALA A 64 -6.38 7.92 4.84
C ALA A 64 -6.92 8.98 3.89
N LYS A 65 -6.13 9.44 2.91
CA LYS A 65 -6.59 10.39 1.89
C LYS A 65 -7.68 9.79 1.00
N LEU A 66 -7.49 8.54 0.57
CA LEU A 66 -8.45 7.78 -0.23
C LEU A 66 -9.74 7.52 0.55
N ALA A 67 -9.65 6.98 1.76
CA ALA A 67 -10.80 6.69 2.62
C ALA A 67 -11.63 7.94 2.95
N ARG A 68 -10.99 9.10 3.09
CA ARG A 68 -11.69 10.38 3.33
C ARG A 68 -12.25 11.01 2.05
N GLY A 69 -12.07 10.41 0.88
CA GLY A 69 -12.51 10.98 -0.41
C GLY A 69 -11.81 12.28 -0.79
N LYS A 70 -10.60 12.56 -0.26
CA LYS A 70 -9.87 13.83 -0.44
C LYS A 70 -9.06 13.88 -1.76
N GLY A 71 -9.44 13.06 -2.75
CA GLY A 71 -8.75 12.90 -4.02
C GLY A 71 -7.53 11.97 -3.98
N ALA A 72 -6.82 11.87 -5.11
CA ALA A 72 -5.70 10.94 -5.25
C ALA A 72 -4.49 11.30 -4.37
N PRO A 73 -3.78 10.32 -3.78
CA PRO A 73 -2.47 10.51 -3.16
C PRO A 73 -1.43 11.06 -4.15
N ARG A 74 -0.25 11.45 -3.64
CA ARG A 74 0.86 11.87 -4.51
C ARG A 74 1.63 10.65 -5.02
N PRO A 75 2.23 10.72 -6.23
CA PRO A 75 3.12 9.68 -6.71
C PRO A 75 4.26 9.36 -5.73
N PRO A 76 4.67 8.08 -5.63
CA PRO A 76 4.13 6.92 -6.34
C PRO A 76 2.93 6.25 -5.63
N PHE A 77 2.42 6.85 -4.54
CA PHE A 77 1.34 6.28 -3.71
C PHE A 77 -0.06 6.45 -4.28
N ASP A 78 -0.18 7.17 -5.40
CA ASP A 78 -1.41 7.29 -6.20
C ASP A 78 -1.84 5.95 -6.83
N GLN A 79 -0.95 4.95 -6.84
CA GLN A 79 -1.20 3.59 -7.29
C GLN A 79 -1.88 2.70 -6.22
N ILE A 80 -2.00 3.19 -4.98
CA ILE A 80 -2.71 2.48 -3.90
C ILE A 80 -4.21 2.57 -4.14
N THR A 81 -4.92 1.45 -4.00
CA THR A 81 -6.37 1.37 -4.22
C THR A 81 -7.09 0.94 -2.95
N LEU A 82 -8.22 1.58 -2.62
CA LEU A 82 -9.10 1.17 -1.53
C LEU A 82 -10.08 0.11 -2.02
N ILE A 83 -10.26 -1.00 -1.28
CA ILE A 83 -11.10 -2.13 -1.72
C ILE A 83 -12.17 -2.57 -0.73
N GLU A 84 -12.09 -2.16 0.54
CA GLU A 84 -13.14 -2.44 1.53
C GLU A 84 -13.11 -1.39 2.64
N GLU A 85 -14.28 -0.94 3.07
CA GLU A 85 -14.48 -0.07 4.25
C GLU A 85 -15.44 -0.82 5.19
N ARG A 86 -15.02 -1.10 6.43
CA ARG A 86 -15.87 -1.70 7.46
C ARG A 86 -16.00 -0.79 8.67
#